data_AF-A0A4Q2QQ06-F1
#
_entry.id   AF-A0A4Q2QQ06-F1
#
_cell.length_a   1.000
_cell.length_b   1.000
_cell.length_c   1.000
_cell.angle_alpha   90.00
_cell.angle_beta   90.00
_cell.angle_gamma   90.00
#
_symmetry.space_group_name_H-M   'P 1'
#
loop_
_entity.id
_entity.type
_entity.pdbx_description
1 polymer ?
#
loop_
_entity_poly.entity_id
_entity_poly.type
_entity_poly.pdbx_seq_one_letter_code
_entity_poly.pdbx_strand_id
1 'polypeptide(L)'
;MYLARTPDTAMKEVFQHKKGLRESDLDNYIMGKVIIEKDIRVLQVSKLIKSSDLTLHELTTATRAVTQLLAEKVHSAGFGGMEFPSNVTGDPCLVLWHDDPAGTGLATTR
;
A
#
# COMPACT_ATOMS: atom_id res chain seq x y z
N MET A 1 -1.13 0.09 7.27
CA MET A 1 -2.33 0.52 6.50
C MET A 1 -1.96 0.62 5.02
N TYR A 2 -2.70 -0.07 4.14
CA TYR A 2 -2.48 -0.03 2.68
C TYR A 2 -3.56 0.85 2.02
N LEU A 3 -3.14 1.71 1.11
CA LEU A 3 -3.95 2.72 0.45
C LEU A 3 -3.64 2.72 -1.06
N ALA A 4 -4.63 3.06 -1.87
CA ALA A 4 -4.43 3.32 -3.29
C ALA A 4 -4.78 4.78 -3.62
N ARG A 5 -4.13 5.35 -4.65
CA ARG A 5 -4.40 6.73 -5.08
C ARG A 5 -5.72 6.87 -5.84
N THR A 6 -6.24 5.78 -6.41
CA THR A 6 -7.47 5.79 -7.17
C THR A 6 -8.43 4.68 -6.71
N PRO A 7 -9.75 4.87 -6.84
CA PRO A 7 -10.74 3.83 -6.56
C PRO A 7 -10.55 2.58 -7.43
N ASP A 8 -10.17 2.74 -8.72
CA ASP A 8 -9.95 1.60 -9.63
C ASP A 8 -8.82 0.69 -9.14
N THR A 9 -7.69 1.29 -8.76
CA THR A 9 -6.55 0.55 -8.18
C THR A 9 -6.96 -0.15 -6.88
N ALA A 10 -7.68 0.54 -5.97
CA ALA A 10 -8.15 -0.05 -4.71
C ALA A 10 -9.04 -1.28 -4.96
N MET A 11 -9.98 -1.17 -5.90
CA MET A 11 -10.84 -2.28 -6.27
C MET A 11 -10.05 -3.44 -6.87
N LYS A 12 -9.14 -3.16 -7.82
CA LYS A 12 -8.35 -4.21 -8.46
C LYS A 12 -7.44 -4.95 -7.49
N GLU A 13 -6.86 -4.27 -6.51
CA GLU A 13 -6.07 -4.89 -5.45
C GLU A 13 -6.93 -5.79 -4.53
N VAL A 14 -8.10 -5.29 -4.08
CA VAL A 14 -8.99 -6.06 -3.18
C VAL A 14 -9.63 -7.26 -3.87
N PHE A 15 -10.01 -7.11 -5.15
CA PHE A 15 -10.77 -8.12 -5.89
C PHE A 15 -9.91 -8.94 -6.87
N GLN A 16 -8.57 -8.79 -6.87
CA GLN A 16 -7.65 -9.41 -7.85
C GLN A 16 -7.87 -10.91 -8.10
N HIS A 17 -8.24 -11.66 -7.06
CA HIS A 17 -8.41 -13.11 -7.12
C HIS A 17 -9.87 -13.57 -6.98
N LYS A 18 -10.82 -12.64 -7.02
CA LYS A 18 -12.26 -12.95 -6.97
C LYS A 18 -12.80 -13.08 -8.38
N LYS A 19 -13.43 -14.23 -8.67
CA LYS A 19 -14.09 -14.49 -9.97
C LYS A 19 -15.43 -13.76 -10.14
N GLY A 20 -15.99 -13.21 -9.07
CA GLY A 20 -17.25 -12.49 -9.04
C GLY A 20 -17.57 -11.99 -7.63
N LEU A 21 -18.52 -11.07 -7.52
CA LEU A 21 -19.02 -10.54 -6.25
C LEU A 21 -20.06 -11.47 -5.64
N ARG A 22 -20.02 -11.61 -4.31
CA ARG A 22 -21.09 -12.24 -3.51
C ARG A 22 -21.92 -11.15 -2.84
N GLU A 23 -23.15 -11.46 -2.44
CA GLU A 23 -24.00 -10.53 -1.70
C GLU A 23 -23.30 -10.01 -0.44
N SER A 24 -22.62 -10.89 0.30
CA SER A 24 -21.84 -10.50 1.47
C SER A 24 -20.68 -9.55 1.16
N ASP A 25 -20.18 -9.49 -0.09
CA ASP A 25 -19.14 -8.53 -0.44
C ASP A 25 -19.68 -7.09 -0.44
N LEU A 26 -20.98 -6.90 -0.67
CA LEU A 26 -21.61 -5.57 -0.64
C LEU A 26 -21.67 -4.99 0.79
N ASP A 27 -21.74 -5.86 1.80
CA ASP A 27 -21.77 -5.46 3.21
C ASP A 27 -20.35 -5.34 3.80
N ASN A 28 -19.39 -6.12 3.30
CA ASN A 28 -18.05 -6.24 3.88
C ASN A 28 -17.01 -5.27 3.29
N TYR A 29 -17.25 -4.74 2.09
CA TYR A 29 -16.29 -3.84 1.42
C TYR A 29 -16.86 -2.46 1.22
N ILE A 30 -16.27 -1.50 1.92
CA ILE A 30 -16.64 -0.08 1.83
C ILE A 30 -15.45 0.70 1.28
N MET A 31 -15.69 1.52 0.26
CA MET A 31 -14.70 2.46 -0.25
C MET A 31 -14.64 3.68 0.68
N GLY A 32 -13.55 3.82 1.44
CA GLY A 32 -13.32 4.98 2.31
C GLY A 32 -12.36 5.98 1.68
N LYS A 33 -12.63 7.28 1.82
CA LYS A 33 -11.65 8.32 1.48
C LYS A 33 -10.77 8.58 2.69
N VAL A 34 -9.50 8.21 2.61
CA VAL A 34 -8.54 8.40 3.70
C VAL A 34 -7.82 9.74 3.54
N ILE A 35 -7.82 10.54 4.61
CA ILE A 35 -7.07 11.80 4.72
C ILE A 35 -5.94 11.57 5.71
N ILE A 36 -4.71 11.85 5.29
CA ILE A 36 -3.54 11.81 6.16
C ILE A 36 -3.46 13.15 6.89
N GLU A 37 -3.42 13.12 8.22
CA GLU A 37 -3.57 14.32 9.07
C GLU A 37 -2.24 14.90 9.58
N LYS A 38 -1.11 14.30 9.18
CA LYS A 38 0.24 14.78 9.51
C LYS A 38 1.18 14.64 8.34
N ASP A 39 2.28 15.37 8.37
CA ASP A 39 3.36 15.20 7.40
C ASP A 39 4.03 13.84 7.62
N ILE A 40 4.19 13.09 6.52
CA ILE A 40 4.82 11.77 6.53
C ILE A 40 5.94 11.73 5.51
N ARG A 41 7.11 11.27 5.94
CA ARG A 41 8.20 10.90 5.04
C ARG A 41 8.00 9.48 4.56
N VAL A 42 7.90 9.30 3.25
CA VAL A 42 7.68 7.98 2.64
C VAL A 42 8.81 7.66 1.67
N LEU A 43 9.26 6.41 1.67
CA LEU A 43 10.20 5.95 0.65
C LEU A 43 9.48 5.82 -0.69
N GLN A 44 10.08 6.37 -1.74
CA GLN A 44 9.61 6.23 -3.11
C GLN A 44 10.25 5.00 -3.76
N VAL A 45 9.60 3.84 -3.68
CA VAL A 45 10.17 2.56 -4.14
C VAL A 45 10.49 2.59 -5.64
N SER A 46 9.66 3.26 -6.44
CA SER A 46 9.92 3.46 -7.88
C SER A 46 11.22 4.21 -8.16
N LYS A 47 11.60 5.15 -7.30
CA LYS A 47 12.89 5.87 -7.40
C LYS A 47 14.05 5.00 -6.94
N LEU A 48 13.86 4.21 -5.88
CA LEU A 48 14.86 3.25 -5.40
C LEU A 48 15.21 2.24 -6.50
N ILE A 49 14.20 1.65 -7.14
CA ILE A 49 14.35 0.73 -8.29
C ILE A 49 15.18 1.40 -9.39
N LYS A 50 14.86 2.65 -9.76
CA LYS A 50 15.60 3.38 -10.81
C LYS A 50 17.05 3.70 -10.45
N SER A 51 17.42 3.63 -9.18
CA SER A 51 18.74 3.99 -8.67
C SER A 51 19.50 2.79 -8.10
N SER A 52 19.04 1.57 -8.36
CA SER A 52 19.66 0.34 -7.88
C SER A 52 19.48 -0.79 -8.89
N ASP A 53 20.07 -1.95 -8.61
CA ASP A 53 19.87 -3.17 -9.41
C ASP A 53 18.57 -3.91 -9.03
N LEU A 54 17.77 -3.36 -8.10
CA LEU A 54 16.50 -3.94 -7.70
C LEU A 54 15.45 -3.73 -8.78
N THR A 55 14.76 -4.80 -9.15
CA THR A 55 13.62 -4.77 -10.05
C THR A 55 12.30 -4.70 -9.30
N LEU A 56 11.25 -4.22 -9.98
CA LEU A 56 9.89 -4.29 -9.44
C LEU A 56 9.47 -5.74 -9.16
N HIS A 57 9.87 -6.66 -10.03
CA HIS A 57 9.54 -8.08 -9.88
C HIS A 57 10.10 -8.64 -8.58
N GLU A 58 11.38 -8.40 -8.27
CA GLU A 58 12.02 -8.85 -7.02
C GLU A 58 11.29 -8.32 -5.78
N LEU A 59 10.81 -7.07 -5.84
CA LEU A 59 10.06 -6.43 -4.77
C LEU A 59 8.59 -6.85 -4.66
N THR A 60 8.04 -7.53 -5.67
CA THR A 60 6.61 -7.91 -5.73
C THR A 60 6.40 -9.42 -5.89
N THR A 61 7.46 -10.22 -5.77
CA THR A 61 7.39 -11.67 -5.85
C THR A 61 6.39 -12.26 -4.84
N ALA A 62 5.80 -13.41 -5.20
CA ALA A 62 4.79 -14.09 -4.39
C ALA A 62 5.27 -14.47 -2.98
N THR A 63 6.59 -14.64 -2.80
CA THR A 63 7.19 -14.97 -1.50
C THR A 63 7.23 -13.77 -0.54
N ARG A 64 7.01 -12.53 -1.02
CA ARG A 64 6.94 -11.25 -0.27
C ARG A 64 8.10 -10.95 0.70
N ALA A 65 9.08 -11.85 0.82
CA ALA A 65 10.18 -11.76 1.77
C ALA A 65 11.05 -10.52 1.54
N VAL A 66 11.34 -10.20 0.27
CA VAL A 66 12.10 -9.00 -0.11
C VAL A 66 11.32 -7.74 0.21
N THR A 67 10.00 -7.72 -0.07
CA THR A 67 9.11 -6.60 0.26
C THR A 67 9.07 -6.34 1.77
N GLN A 68 8.96 -7.41 2.57
CA GLN A 68 8.91 -7.35 4.02
C GLN A 68 10.25 -6.86 4.59
N LEU A 69 11.37 -7.38 4.10
CA LEU A 69 12.70 -6.93 4.50
C LEU A 69 12.92 -5.45 4.16
N LEU A 70 12.46 -4.99 2.99
CA LEU A 70 12.52 -3.57 2.64
C LEU A 70 11.67 -2.73 3.60
N ALA A 71 10.43 -3.16 3.89
CA ALA A 71 9.55 -2.48 4.82
C ALA A 71 10.17 -2.34 6.22
N GLU A 72 10.78 -3.42 6.73
CA GLU A 72 11.49 -3.43 8.02
C GLU A 72 12.65 -2.42 8.04
N LYS A 73 13.46 -2.39 6.98
CA LYS A 73 14.58 -1.44 6.86
C LYS A 73 14.10 0.00 6.79
N VAL A 74 13.04 0.26 6.04
CA VAL A 74 12.46 1.60 5.87
C VAL A 74 11.82 2.11 7.15
N HIS A 75 11.09 1.23 7.85
CA HIS A 75 10.56 1.53 9.18
C HIS A 75 11.69 1.84 10.18
N SER A 76 12.74 1.00 10.21
CA SER A 76 13.91 1.20 11.08
C SER A 76 14.69 2.50 10.77
N ALA A 77 14.64 2.97 9.52
CA ALA A 77 15.22 4.24 9.11
C ALA A 77 14.36 5.47 9.46
N GLY A 78 13.21 5.29 10.13
CA GLY A 78 12.35 6.38 10.62
C GLY A 78 11.41 6.98 9.56
N PHE A 79 11.20 6.30 8.43
CA PHE A 79 10.13 6.68 7.49
C PHE A 79 8.79 6.24 8.05
N GLY A 80 7.71 6.97 7.72
CA GLY A 80 6.35 6.62 8.13
C GLY A 80 5.58 5.79 7.10
N GLY A 81 6.24 5.37 6.02
CA GLY A 81 5.61 4.54 5.00
C GLY A 81 6.46 4.35 3.74
N MET A 82 5.85 3.73 2.74
CA MET A 82 6.43 3.54 1.40
C MET A 82 5.37 3.75 0.33
N GLU A 83 5.75 4.42 -0.76
CA GLU A 83 4.97 4.46 -2.00
C GLU A 83 5.57 3.48 -3.00
N PHE A 84 4.73 2.59 -3.54
CA PHE A 84 5.13 1.50 -4.42
C PHE A 84 4.10 1.34 -5.54
N PRO A 85 4.50 0.91 -6.75
CA PRO A 85 3.54 0.67 -7.82
C PRO A 85 2.75 -0.61 -7.54
N SER A 86 1.44 -0.58 -7.81
CA SER A 86 0.56 -1.75 -7.82
C SER A 86 1.10 -2.82 -8.78
N ASN A 87 1.11 -4.08 -8.34
CA ASN A 87 1.45 -5.19 -9.23
C ASN A 87 0.32 -5.53 -10.22
N VAL A 88 -0.88 -4.95 -10.00
CA VAL A 88 -2.07 -5.19 -10.83
C VAL A 88 -2.25 -4.09 -11.87
N THR A 89 -2.12 -2.82 -11.48
CA THR A 89 -2.36 -1.69 -12.39
C THR A 89 -1.12 -0.88 -12.74
N GLY A 90 -0.04 -1.01 -11.96
CA GLY A 90 1.14 -0.14 -12.07
C GLY A 90 0.95 1.24 -11.41
N ASP A 91 -0.27 1.59 -10.96
CA ASP A 91 -0.53 2.88 -10.30
C ASP A 91 0.13 2.94 -8.92
N PRO A 92 0.47 4.15 -8.43
CA PRO A 92 1.03 4.29 -7.09
C PRO A 92 0.05 3.86 -5.99
N CYS A 93 0.52 2.95 -5.15
CA CYS A 93 -0.06 2.57 -3.88
C CYS A 93 0.82 3.08 -2.74
N LEU A 94 0.22 3.27 -1.57
CA LEU A 94 0.87 3.81 -0.39
C LEU A 94 0.65 2.85 0.78
N VAL A 95 1.72 2.46 1.47
CA VAL A 95 1.64 1.81 2.76
C VAL A 95 2.12 2.78 3.83
N LEU A 96 1.32 2.93 4.89
CA LEU A 96 1.63 3.75 6.05
C LEU A 96 1.79 2.89 7.29
N TRP A 97 2.79 3.22 8.10
CA TRP A 97 3.00 2.62 9.42
C TRP A 97 2.08 3.28 10.42
N HIS A 98 1.49 2.47 11.30
CA HIS A 98 0.59 2.94 12.35
C HIS A 98 0.78 2.10 13.60
N ASP A 99 0.60 2.73 14.75
CA ASP A 99 0.56 2.06 16.05
C ASP A 99 -0.88 1.66 16.42
N ASP A 100 -1.88 2.31 15.81
CA ASP A 100 -3.30 2.06 16.02
C ASP A 100 -3.95 1.59 14.70
N PRO A 101 -4.57 0.40 14.65
CA PRO A 101 -5.32 -0.08 13.49
C PRO A 101 -6.42 0.85 12.99
N ALA A 102 -7.01 1.67 13.87
CA ALA A 102 -8.00 2.69 13.49
C ALA A 102 -7.38 3.89 12.76
N GLY A 103 -6.05 3.99 12.72
CA GLY A 103 -5.34 5.12 12.12
C GLY A 103 -5.26 6.36 13.01
N THR A 104 -5.66 6.26 14.29
CA THR A 104 -5.63 7.38 15.25
C THR A 104 -4.27 8.07 15.27
N GLY A 105 -4.26 9.40 15.08
CA GLY A 105 -3.02 10.20 15.04
C GLY A 105 -2.19 10.05 13.76
N LEU A 106 -2.73 9.43 12.72
CA LEU A 106 -2.11 9.26 11.40
C LEU A 106 -3.05 9.68 10.28
N ALA A 107 -4.27 9.14 10.26
CA ALA A 107 -5.22 9.35 9.19
C ALA A 107 -6.66 9.17 9.67
N THR A 108 -7.60 9.81 8.97
CA THR A 108 -9.04 9.67 9.18
C THR A 108 -9.75 9.24 7.90
N THR A 109 -10.83 8.49 8.05
CA THR A 109 -11.74 8.14 6.94
C THR A 109 -12.87 9.17 6.88
N ARG A 110 -13.18 9.66 5.68
CA ARG A 110 -14.31 10.55 5.39
C ARG A 110 -15.22 10.00 4.31
#